data_AF-A0A9W7H2D3-F1
#
_entry.id   AF-A0A9W7H2D3-F1
#
_cell.length_a   1.000
_cell.length_b   1.000
_cell.length_c   1.000
_cell.angle_alpha   90.00
_cell.angle_beta   90.00
_cell.angle_gamma   90.00
#
_symmetry.space_group_name_H-M   'P 1'
#
loop_
_entity.id
_entity.type
_entity.pdbx_description
1 polymer ?
#
loop_
_entity_poly.entity_id
_entity_poly.type
_entity_poly.pdbx_seq_one_letter_code
_entity_poly.pdbx_strand_id
1 'polypeptide(L)'
;MAVSSCLSGNDQKKHWWLTNRKVVDKYIKDARSLIATQDQNQIVSALNLLDAALALSPRFEIAVELKARSLLHLRRFREVADLLQDYIPSLKISGDDSGSVSSDNSSRERVKLLPSNNSSSDSPGRDPSFKCFSIWELKKKVMAGLWKNCEKEGQWRYLVLGEACCHLGLMEDAVVLLQTGKRLASAAFRRKSVCLSEDSFSLPNTIAAAAPDICSAATTPPCNPTPFSEAETISQLLSHIKLLIRRRTAAVAAFDAGLYSEAIRHFSKIVDGRRPAPQGFLAECYMQRASAYKASGRIAESISDCNKTLALDPTCIQALITRASLFETIRCLPDCLHDLEHLKLLYNTILRDRKLPGPVWKRHYVQYRDIPGKLCALTSKIQQLKQRVVSDETRNVDYYALIGLRRGCSRSELDRARLLLSIRHKPDKATNFIERCEFSDERDLDSVKDRAKMSALLLYRLLQKGYSSLMTTIIEEEAAEKQRKKAAAALQAAQAAIQVQQTQYSNTKPESETSPASATKSSNVPSIKTRVKSSENNATTTSSNSNVFQGVFCRDLAVVGNLLSQVGFNRPLPVKYEALSC
;
A
#
# COMPACT_ATOMS: atom_id res chain seq x y z
N MET A 1 -54.49 39.00 -45.25
CA MET A 1 -54.79 37.79 -44.45
C MET A 1 -53.64 37.57 -43.49
N ALA A 2 -53.79 37.99 -42.23
CA ALA A 2 -52.84 37.64 -41.18
C ALA A 2 -53.38 36.39 -40.47
N VAL A 3 -52.81 35.23 -40.79
CA VAL A 3 -53.14 33.99 -40.08
C VAL A 3 -52.20 33.87 -38.89
N SER A 4 -52.69 34.28 -37.73
CA SER A 4 -52.04 33.99 -36.45
C SER A 4 -52.22 32.50 -36.15
N SER A 5 -51.16 31.72 -36.30
CA SER A 5 -51.13 30.31 -35.91
C SER A 5 -50.97 30.23 -34.39
N CYS A 6 -52.08 30.02 -33.68
CA CYS A 6 -52.09 29.69 -32.26
C CYS A 6 -51.38 28.34 -32.04
N LEU A 7 -50.10 28.38 -31.64
CA LEU A 7 -49.40 27.23 -31.10
C LEU A 7 -50.08 26.80 -29.79
N SER A 8 -50.57 25.56 -29.76
CA SER A 8 -51.09 24.89 -28.57
C SER A 8 -50.13 25.05 -27.38
N GLY A 9 -50.66 25.36 -26.20
CA GLY A 9 -49.87 25.61 -24.98
C GLY A 9 -48.96 24.46 -24.55
N ASN A 10 -49.09 23.26 -25.14
CA ASN A 10 -48.16 22.15 -24.94
C ASN A 10 -46.88 22.26 -25.80
N ASP A 11 -46.92 22.88 -26.97
CA ASP A 11 -45.75 23.02 -27.85
C ASP A 11 -44.86 24.20 -27.43
N GLN A 12 -45.45 25.28 -26.91
CA GLN A 12 -44.68 26.36 -26.26
C GLN A 12 -43.96 25.86 -25.01
N LYS A 13 -44.61 25.04 -24.19
CA LYS A 13 -43.96 24.40 -23.02
C LYS A 13 -42.80 23.53 -23.48
N LYS A 14 -43.00 22.61 -24.42
CA LYS A 14 -41.91 21.75 -24.94
C LYS A 14 -40.73 22.57 -25.48
N HIS A 15 -41.01 23.62 -26.26
CA HIS A 15 -39.98 24.51 -26.80
C HIS A 15 -39.23 25.28 -25.69
N TRP A 16 -39.95 25.75 -24.68
CA TRP A 16 -39.39 26.40 -23.49
C TRP A 16 -38.49 25.44 -22.68
N TRP A 17 -38.93 24.20 -22.45
CA TRP A 17 -38.13 23.16 -21.78
C TRP A 17 -36.87 22.79 -22.57
N LEU A 18 -36.97 22.66 -23.89
CA LEU A 18 -35.84 22.39 -24.78
C LEU A 18 -34.83 23.54 -24.81
N THR A 19 -35.31 24.79 -24.80
CA THR A 19 -34.48 25.98 -24.79
C THR A 19 -33.75 26.12 -23.46
N ASN A 20 -34.45 25.96 -22.33
CA ASN A 20 -33.84 25.97 -21.00
C ASN A 20 -32.84 24.84 -20.80
N ARG A 21 -33.12 23.63 -21.34
CA ARG A 21 -32.17 22.52 -21.29
C ARG A 21 -30.88 22.84 -22.04
N LYS A 22 -30.96 23.43 -23.24
CA LYS A 22 -29.77 23.86 -24.00
C LYS A 22 -28.97 24.95 -23.27
N VAL A 23 -29.66 25.87 -22.60
CA VAL A 23 -29.02 26.93 -21.79
C VAL A 23 -28.32 26.34 -20.58
N VAL A 24 -28.97 25.43 -19.85
CA VAL A 24 -28.38 24.70 -18.71
C VAL A 24 -27.16 23.90 -19.17
N ASP A 25 -27.26 23.15 -20.28
CA ASP A 25 -26.15 22.38 -20.84
C ASP A 25 -24.96 23.28 -21.23
N LYS A 26 -25.22 24.51 -21.70
CA LYS A 26 -24.18 25.49 -21.98
C LYS A 26 -23.50 25.96 -20.70
N TYR A 27 -24.25 26.36 -19.68
CA TYR A 27 -23.70 26.78 -18.39
C TYR A 27 -22.85 25.69 -17.73
N ILE A 28 -23.25 24.43 -17.87
CA ILE A 28 -22.48 23.29 -17.33
C ILE A 28 -21.17 23.08 -18.10
N LYS A 29 -21.17 23.24 -19.43
CA LYS A 29 -19.95 23.15 -20.25
C LYS A 29 -18.97 24.25 -19.88
N ASP A 30 -19.46 25.47 -19.74
CA ASP A 30 -18.66 26.64 -19.35
C ASP A 30 -18.15 26.51 -17.90
N ALA A 31 -18.98 25.99 -16.97
CA ALA A 31 -18.52 25.69 -15.62
C ALA A 31 -17.45 24.60 -15.60
N ARG A 32 -17.55 23.55 -16.42
CA ARG A 32 -16.53 22.50 -16.52
C ARG A 32 -15.18 23.01 -17.04
N SER A 33 -15.20 23.90 -18.04
CA SER A 33 -13.95 24.47 -18.57
C SER A 33 -13.27 25.35 -17.52
N LEU A 34 -14.03 26.13 -16.76
CA LEU A 34 -13.52 26.94 -15.64
C LEU A 34 -13.06 26.11 -14.43
N ILE A 35 -13.68 24.97 -14.14
CA ILE A 35 -13.22 24.07 -13.07
C ILE A 35 -11.92 23.36 -13.48
N ALA A 36 -11.73 23.08 -14.77
CA ALA A 36 -10.55 22.39 -15.28
C ALA A 36 -9.24 23.19 -15.10
N THR A 37 -9.32 24.52 -14.98
CA THR A 37 -8.14 25.38 -14.77
C THR A 37 -7.61 25.38 -13.34
N GLN A 38 -8.37 24.86 -12.36
CA GLN A 38 -8.00 24.76 -10.93
C GLN A 38 -7.62 26.10 -10.25
N ASP A 39 -8.03 27.22 -10.84
CA ASP A 39 -7.84 28.56 -10.28
C ASP A 39 -9.01 28.96 -9.37
N GLN A 40 -8.70 29.50 -8.20
CA GLN A 40 -9.72 29.80 -7.18
C GLN A 40 -10.77 30.81 -7.66
N ASN A 41 -10.35 31.85 -8.39
CA ASN A 41 -11.26 32.86 -8.94
C ASN A 41 -12.14 32.31 -10.06
N GLN A 42 -11.61 31.40 -10.88
CA GLN A 42 -12.37 30.78 -11.97
C GLN A 42 -13.41 29.79 -11.44
N ILE A 43 -13.11 29.10 -10.33
CA ILE A 43 -14.05 28.22 -9.64
C ILE A 43 -15.21 29.02 -9.01
N VAL A 44 -14.97 30.22 -8.48
CA VAL A 44 -16.04 31.11 -7.99
C VAL A 44 -16.95 31.55 -9.14
N SER A 45 -16.39 31.93 -10.29
CA SER A 45 -17.18 32.22 -11.50
C SER A 45 -17.99 31.00 -11.97
N ALA A 46 -17.42 29.80 -11.88
CA ALA A 46 -18.12 28.55 -12.19
C ALA A 46 -19.30 28.30 -11.24
N LEU A 47 -19.18 28.65 -9.95
CA LEU A 47 -20.29 28.55 -9.00
C LEU A 47 -21.48 29.44 -9.40
N ASN A 48 -21.23 30.68 -9.82
CA ASN A 48 -22.30 31.57 -10.28
C ASN A 48 -23.05 31.01 -11.51
N LEU A 49 -22.32 30.38 -12.44
CA LEU A 49 -22.90 29.70 -13.59
C LEU A 49 -23.71 28.46 -13.19
N LEU A 50 -23.24 27.72 -12.18
CA LEU A 50 -23.94 26.55 -11.64
C LEU A 50 -25.20 26.95 -10.86
N ASP A 51 -25.17 28.06 -10.13
CA ASP A 51 -26.34 28.62 -9.44
C ASP A 51 -27.40 29.10 -10.44
N ALA A 52 -26.98 29.77 -11.52
CA ALA A 52 -27.86 30.12 -12.63
C ALA A 52 -28.47 28.87 -13.32
N ALA A 53 -27.69 27.79 -13.47
CA ALA A 53 -28.17 26.54 -14.02
C ALA A 53 -29.17 25.82 -13.10
N LEU A 54 -28.92 25.81 -11.79
CA LEU A 54 -29.80 25.19 -10.79
C LEU A 54 -31.08 26.00 -10.54
N ALA A 55 -31.06 27.32 -10.72
CA ALA A 55 -32.26 28.16 -10.71
C ALA A 55 -33.23 27.78 -11.85
N LEU A 56 -32.70 27.38 -13.01
CA LEU A 56 -33.49 26.91 -14.16
C LEU A 56 -33.92 25.44 -14.01
N SER A 57 -33.06 24.59 -13.42
CA SER A 57 -33.30 23.16 -13.25
C SER A 57 -32.74 22.64 -11.91
N PRO A 58 -33.54 22.64 -10.83
CA PRO A 58 -33.06 22.29 -9.49
C PRO A 58 -32.74 20.80 -9.31
N ARG A 59 -33.28 19.93 -10.18
CA ARG A 59 -33.07 18.46 -10.13
C ARG A 59 -31.93 17.98 -11.02
N PHE A 60 -31.10 18.88 -11.54
CA PHE A 60 -30.04 18.50 -12.46
C PHE A 60 -28.80 18.00 -11.70
N GLU A 61 -28.72 16.68 -11.55
CA GLU A 61 -27.72 15.92 -10.79
C GLU A 61 -26.26 16.37 -11.00
N ILE A 62 -25.86 16.54 -12.27
CA ILE A 62 -24.48 16.88 -12.62
C ILE A 62 -24.12 18.31 -12.20
N ALA A 63 -25.07 19.25 -12.18
CA ALA A 63 -24.81 20.61 -11.70
C ALA A 63 -24.66 20.64 -10.18
N VAL A 64 -25.47 19.86 -9.46
CA VAL A 64 -25.33 19.71 -8.00
C VAL A 64 -23.99 19.06 -7.65
N GLU A 65 -23.58 18.01 -8.38
CA GLU A 65 -22.29 17.34 -8.20
C GLU A 65 -21.11 18.29 -8.43
N LEU A 66 -21.13 19.06 -9.51
CA LEU A 66 -20.09 20.05 -9.81
C LEU A 66 -20.07 21.17 -8.77
N LYS A 67 -21.23 21.67 -8.32
CA LYS A 67 -21.33 22.70 -7.28
C LYS A 67 -20.73 22.20 -5.97
N ALA A 68 -21.10 21.00 -5.53
CA ALA A 68 -20.61 20.43 -4.28
C ALA A 68 -19.09 20.21 -4.30
N ARG A 69 -18.52 19.73 -5.41
CA ARG A 69 -17.06 19.58 -5.58
C ARG A 69 -16.33 20.92 -5.63
N SER A 70 -16.90 21.92 -6.31
CA SER A 70 -16.34 23.28 -6.35
C SER A 70 -16.31 23.92 -4.95
N LEU A 71 -17.39 23.75 -4.16
CA LEU A 71 -17.45 24.24 -2.78
C LEU A 71 -16.44 23.54 -1.86
N LEU A 72 -16.24 22.23 -2.01
CA LEU A 72 -15.17 21.49 -1.30
C LEU A 72 -13.79 22.08 -1.63
N HIS A 73 -13.50 22.33 -2.91
CA HIS A 73 -12.23 22.91 -3.34
C HIS A 73 -12.01 24.32 -2.78
N LEU A 74 -13.08 25.10 -2.59
CA LEU A 74 -13.06 26.42 -1.95
C LEU A 74 -13.09 26.37 -0.41
N ARG A 75 -13.11 25.18 0.20
CA ARG A 75 -13.21 24.96 1.65
C ARG A 75 -14.50 25.52 2.29
N ARG A 76 -15.58 25.66 1.50
CA ARG A 76 -16.90 26.11 1.98
C ARG A 76 -17.71 24.90 2.44
N PHE A 77 -17.24 24.21 3.47
CA PHE A 77 -17.77 22.90 3.90
C PHE A 77 -19.21 22.97 4.45
N ARG A 78 -19.59 24.08 5.09
CA ARG A 78 -20.94 24.29 5.63
C ARG A 78 -21.99 24.29 4.52
N GLU A 79 -21.71 24.98 3.43
CA GLU A 79 -22.63 25.05 2.29
C GLU A 79 -22.77 23.72 1.54
N VAL A 80 -21.75 22.86 1.58
CA VAL A 80 -21.84 21.49 1.06
C VAL A 80 -22.78 20.65 1.93
N ALA A 81 -22.70 20.80 3.26
CA ALA A 81 -23.59 20.12 4.19
C ALA A 81 -25.05 20.61 4.03
N ASP A 82 -25.26 21.91 3.86
CA ASP A 82 -26.59 22.49 3.62
C ASP A 82 -27.19 22.00 2.27
N LEU A 83 -26.36 21.89 1.23
CA LEU A 83 -26.79 21.40 -0.09
C LEU A 83 -27.20 19.92 -0.07
N LEU A 84 -26.65 19.12 0.86
CA LEU A 84 -26.83 17.66 0.95
C LEU A 84 -27.44 17.20 2.28
N GLN A 85 -28.14 18.10 2.96
CA GLN A 85 -28.64 17.93 4.33
C GLN A 85 -29.47 16.65 4.52
N ASP A 86 -30.27 16.26 3.51
CA ASP A 86 -31.12 15.06 3.51
C ASP A 86 -30.37 13.73 3.69
N TYR A 87 -29.06 13.72 3.44
CA TYR A 87 -28.22 12.52 3.52
C TYR A 87 -27.45 12.41 4.84
N ILE A 88 -27.58 13.40 5.73
CA ILE A 88 -26.93 13.39 7.05
C ILE A 88 -27.71 12.45 7.99
N PRO A 89 -27.09 11.37 8.51
CA PRO A 89 -27.77 10.40 9.38
C PRO A 89 -28.40 11.03 10.64
N SER A 90 -27.73 12.02 11.24
CA SER A 90 -28.16 12.71 12.46
C SER A 90 -29.41 13.59 12.27
N LEU A 91 -29.70 14.07 11.05
CA LEU A 91 -30.91 14.85 10.73
C LEU A 91 -32.12 13.97 10.38
N LYS A 92 -31.90 12.69 10.09
CA LYS A 92 -32.96 11.75 9.71
C LYS A 92 -33.74 11.21 10.91
N ILE A 93 -33.23 11.40 12.13
CA ILE A 93 -33.84 10.90 13.38
C ILE A 93 -34.90 11.87 13.94
N SER A 94 -34.93 13.13 13.48
CA SER A 94 -35.86 14.14 13.98
C SER A 94 -37.10 14.39 13.09
N GLY A 95 -37.34 13.56 12.06
CA GLY A 95 -38.38 13.80 11.05
C GLY A 95 -39.57 12.82 11.06
N ASP A 96 -39.54 11.75 11.85
CA ASP A 96 -40.58 10.71 11.85
C ASP A 96 -41.29 10.63 13.21
N ASP A 97 -41.96 11.72 13.61
CA ASP A 97 -43.08 11.64 14.56
C ASP A 97 -44.39 11.57 13.77
N SER A 98 -44.63 10.41 13.16
CA SER A 98 -45.97 9.80 13.00
C SER A 98 -45.88 8.48 12.24
N GLY A 99 -45.94 7.38 13.00
CA GLY A 99 -46.56 6.14 12.51
C GLY A 99 -45.63 4.95 12.37
N SER A 100 -45.73 4.06 13.36
CA SER A 100 -45.43 2.63 13.33
C SER A 100 -43.96 2.19 13.34
N VAL A 101 -43.57 1.80 14.54
CA VAL A 101 -42.50 0.88 14.90
C VAL A 101 -42.53 -0.35 13.98
N SER A 102 -41.44 -0.58 13.26
CA SER A 102 -41.03 -1.93 12.85
C SER A 102 -39.51 -1.98 12.85
N SER A 103 -39.00 -2.21 14.05
CA SER A 103 -37.73 -2.85 14.28
C SER A 103 -37.71 -4.20 13.57
N ASP A 104 -36.87 -4.35 12.56
CA ASP A 104 -36.35 -5.66 12.18
C ASP A 104 -34.92 -5.52 11.65
N ASN A 105 -34.02 -5.31 12.61
CA ASN A 105 -32.67 -5.86 12.52
C ASN A 105 -32.76 -7.34 12.94
N SER A 106 -32.47 -8.26 12.03
CA SER A 106 -32.01 -9.60 12.36
C SER A 106 -30.91 -9.98 11.36
N SER A 107 -29.63 -10.23 11.68
CA SER A 107 -28.99 -10.86 12.84
C SER A 107 -29.61 -12.21 13.22
N ARG A 108 -29.59 -13.14 12.27
CA ARG A 108 -29.73 -14.58 12.56
C ARG A 108 -28.40 -15.13 13.03
N GLU A 109 -28.27 -15.33 14.34
CA GLU A 109 -27.56 -16.46 14.95
C GLU A 109 -27.68 -16.40 16.48
N ARG A 110 -28.73 -17.01 17.04
CA ARG A 110 -28.59 -17.78 18.29
C ARG A 110 -29.78 -18.70 18.51
N VAL A 111 -29.48 -19.99 18.52
CA VAL A 111 -30.30 -21.10 19.01
C VAL A 111 -30.34 -21.07 20.55
N LYS A 112 -31.53 -21.25 21.15
CA LYS A 112 -31.83 -21.90 22.46
C LYS A 112 -33.31 -21.67 22.79
N LEU A 113 -34.18 -22.67 22.60
CA LEU A 113 -34.58 -23.72 23.54
C LEU A 113 -35.73 -23.32 24.49
N LEU A 114 -36.84 -24.02 24.25
CA LEU A 114 -37.99 -24.40 25.10
C LEU A 114 -39.29 -23.56 25.07
N PRO A 115 -40.47 -24.23 25.16
CA PRO A 115 -41.78 -23.69 24.79
C PRO A 115 -42.80 -23.65 25.97
N SER A 116 -44.04 -23.23 25.64
CA SER A 116 -45.31 -23.42 26.38
C SER A 116 -45.45 -22.69 27.73
N ASN A 117 -46.59 -22.17 28.18
CA ASN A 117 -48.00 -22.30 27.80
C ASN A 117 -48.77 -21.13 28.48
N ASN A 118 -49.92 -20.76 27.92
CA ASN A 118 -51.19 -20.40 28.59
C ASN A 118 -52.11 -19.81 27.51
N SER A 119 -53.03 -20.59 26.91
CA SER A 119 -54.44 -20.79 27.35
C SER A 119 -55.22 -19.46 27.39
N SER A 120 -56.39 -19.26 26.78
CA SER A 120 -57.37 -20.12 26.09
C SER A 120 -58.60 -19.26 25.72
N SER A 121 -59.48 -19.81 24.87
CA SER A 121 -60.87 -19.41 24.52
C SER A 121 -61.01 -18.31 23.46
N ASP A 122 -61.87 -18.38 22.43
CA ASP A 122 -62.76 -19.39 21.80
C ASP A 122 -63.28 -18.71 20.51
N SER A 123 -62.97 -19.21 19.29
CA SER A 123 -63.87 -19.90 18.33
C SER A 123 -65.05 -19.08 17.71
N PRO A 124 -65.63 -19.45 16.54
CA PRO A 124 -65.05 -19.61 15.19
C PRO A 124 -65.93 -19.01 14.05
N GLY A 125 -65.41 -18.80 12.82
CA GLY A 125 -66.26 -18.53 11.65
C GLY A 125 -65.58 -17.95 10.38
N ARG A 126 -65.28 -18.81 9.41
CA ARG A 126 -64.87 -18.58 7.99
C ARG A 126 -65.90 -17.73 7.21
N ASP A 127 -65.64 -17.02 6.10
CA ASP A 127 -64.67 -17.17 5.01
C ASP A 127 -64.60 -15.87 4.12
N PRO A 128 -63.88 -15.82 2.97
CA PRO A 128 -62.97 -14.73 2.62
C PRO A 128 -63.56 -13.67 1.67
N SER A 129 -63.12 -12.42 1.80
CA SER A 129 -63.29 -11.42 0.74
C SER A 129 -61.95 -10.99 0.18
N PHE A 130 -61.78 -11.32 -1.10
CA PHE A 130 -60.71 -10.91 -1.99
C PHE A 130 -60.49 -9.39 -1.89
N LYS A 131 -59.40 -8.97 -1.22
CA LYS A 131 -58.94 -7.58 -1.30
C LYS A 131 -58.14 -7.42 -2.60
N CYS A 132 -58.86 -6.87 -3.58
CA CYS A 132 -58.36 -6.22 -4.77
C CYS A 132 -57.02 -5.53 -4.52
N PHE A 133 -55.99 -5.88 -5.29
CA PHE A 133 -54.74 -5.14 -5.32
C PHE A 133 -55.04 -3.68 -5.68
N SER A 134 -54.88 -2.77 -4.72
CA SER A 134 -55.00 -1.35 -4.97
C SER A 134 -53.98 -0.95 -6.04
N ILE A 135 -54.45 -0.35 -7.14
CA ILE A 135 -53.63 0.26 -8.21
C ILE A 135 -52.59 1.23 -7.61
N TRP A 136 -52.85 1.76 -6.42
CA TRP A 136 -51.92 2.54 -5.61
C TRP A 136 -50.68 1.77 -5.16
N GLU A 137 -50.80 0.52 -4.73
CA GLU A 137 -49.65 -0.31 -4.33
C GLU A 137 -48.82 -0.74 -5.54
N LEU A 138 -49.48 -1.05 -6.66
CA LEU A 138 -48.79 -1.33 -7.92
C LEU A 138 -48.07 -0.08 -8.42
N LYS A 139 -48.70 1.10 -8.35
CA LYS A 139 -48.08 2.39 -8.67
C LYS A 139 -46.92 2.71 -7.71
N LYS A 140 -47.04 2.40 -6.41
CA LYS A 140 -45.96 2.58 -5.43
C LYS A 140 -44.78 1.62 -5.70
N LYS A 141 -45.05 0.36 -6.06
CA LYS A 141 -44.03 -0.63 -6.46
C LYS A 141 -43.38 -0.29 -7.80
N VAL A 142 -44.14 0.18 -8.78
CA VAL A 142 -43.61 0.60 -10.09
C VAL A 142 -42.80 1.89 -9.97
N MET A 143 -43.28 2.88 -9.20
CA MET A 143 -42.54 4.11 -8.92
C MET A 143 -41.28 3.85 -8.07
N ALA A 144 -41.35 2.94 -7.10
CA ALA A 144 -40.16 2.47 -6.36
C ALA A 144 -39.19 1.67 -7.25
N GLY A 145 -39.69 0.96 -8.26
CA GLY A 145 -38.89 0.28 -9.29
C GLY A 145 -38.19 1.24 -10.24
N LEU A 146 -38.85 2.33 -10.65
CA LEU A 146 -38.26 3.41 -11.45
C LEU A 146 -37.23 4.23 -10.64
N TRP A 147 -37.45 4.42 -9.33
CA TRP A 147 -36.52 5.15 -8.45
C TRP A 147 -35.28 4.35 -8.08
N LYS A 148 -35.30 3.02 -8.16
CA LYS A 148 -34.10 2.18 -8.00
C LYS A 148 -33.08 2.33 -9.14
N ASN A 149 -33.46 2.92 -10.27
CA ASN A 149 -32.51 3.23 -11.34
C ASN A 149 -31.66 4.49 -11.08
N CYS A 150 -31.99 5.28 -10.05
CA CYS A 150 -31.20 6.44 -9.61
C CYS A 150 -29.99 6.09 -8.71
N GLU A 151 -29.78 4.81 -8.35
CA GLU A 151 -28.62 4.38 -7.56
C GLU A 151 -27.27 4.57 -8.28
N LYS A 152 -27.28 4.84 -9.59
CA LYS A 152 -26.07 5.16 -10.37
C LYS A 152 -25.51 6.55 -10.05
N GLU A 153 -26.33 7.48 -9.56
CA GLU A 153 -25.99 8.91 -9.45
C GLU A 153 -25.88 9.42 -7.99
N GLY A 154 -26.28 8.63 -7.00
CA GLY A 154 -26.23 9.03 -5.58
C GLY A 154 -24.88 8.86 -4.88
N GLN A 155 -23.95 8.08 -5.44
CA GLN A 155 -22.72 7.64 -4.73
C GLN A 155 -21.79 8.80 -4.37
N TRP A 156 -21.66 9.78 -5.27
CA TRP A 156 -20.77 10.92 -5.04
C TRP A 156 -21.22 11.78 -3.86
N ARG A 157 -22.52 11.79 -3.52
CA ARG A 157 -23.07 12.58 -2.41
C ARG A 157 -22.49 12.14 -1.07
N TYR A 158 -22.43 10.83 -0.83
CA TYR A 158 -21.87 10.25 0.39
C TYR A 158 -20.36 10.52 0.52
N LEU A 159 -19.63 10.52 -0.59
CA LEU A 159 -18.19 10.83 -0.60
C LEU A 159 -17.94 12.31 -0.31
N VAL A 160 -18.62 13.20 -1.04
CA VAL A 160 -18.48 14.66 -0.95
C VAL A 160 -18.96 15.19 0.41
N LEU A 161 -20.09 14.67 0.90
CA LEU A 161 -20.60 15.00 2.24
C LEU A 161 -19.70 14.42 3.33
N GLY A 162 -19.22 13.18 3.19
CA GLY A 162 -18.29 12.58 4.15
C GLY A 162 -17.00 13.39 4.29
N GLU A 163 -16.45 13.87 3.16
CA GLU A 163 -15.29 14.77 3.16
C GLU A 163 -15.58 16.13 3.81
N ALA A 164 -16.74 16.74 3.54
CA ALA A 164 -17.16 17.96 4.21
C ALA A 164 -17.35 17.77 5.73
N CYS A 165 -17.98 16.68 6.16
CA CYS A 165 -18.18 16.32 7.57
C CYS A 165 -16.84 16.07 8.30
N CYS A 166 -15.85 15.46 7.64
CA CYS A 166 -14.48 15.34 8.17
C CYS A 166 -13.90 16.71 8.51
N HIS A 167 -14.07 17.69 7.63
CA HIS A 167 -13.55 19.05 7.83
C HIS A 167 -14.36 19.88 8.83
N LEU A 168 -15.64 19.55 9.03
CA LEU A 168 -16.51 20.18 10.04
C LEU A 168 -16.36 19.57 11.44
N GLY A 169 -15.59 18.48 11.60
CA GLY A 169 -15.37 17.80 12.88
C GLY A 169 -16.41 16.73 13.24
N LEU A 170 -17.36 16.44 12.34
CA LEU A 170 -18.38 15.41 12.52
C LEU A 170 -17.83 14.03 12.11
N MET A 171 -16.85 13.52 12.87
CA MET A 171 -16.10 12.31 12.50
C MET A 171 -16.97 11.05 12.42
N GLU A 172 -17.97 10.91 13.30
CA GLU A 172 -18.85 9.73 13.34
C GLU A 172 -19.73 9.65 12.08
N ASP A 173 -20.42 10.75 11.75
CA ASP A 173 -21.21 10.87 10.52
C ASP A 173 -20.33 10.71 9.28
N ALA A 174 -19.12 11.30 9.28
CA ALA A 174 -18.19 11.17 8.17
C ALA A 174 -17.77 9.71 7.93
N VAL A 175 -17.49 8.94 8.99
CA VAL A 175 -17.14 7.52 8.87
C VAL A 175 -18.31 6.72 8.28
N VAL A 176 -19.53 6.94 8.76
CA VAL A 176 -20.72 6.26 8.24
C VAL A 176 -20.97 6.60 6.77
N LEU A 177 -20.86 7.88 6.39
CA LEU A 177 -21.03 8.38 5.03
C LEU A 177 -19.95 7.83 4.08
N LEU A 178 -18.68 7.86 4.47
CA LEU A 178 -17.60 7.33 3.64
C LEU A 178 -17.68 5.81 3.47
N GLN A 179 -18.09 5.07 4.51
CA GLN A 179 -18.30 3.63 4.42
C GLN A 179 -19.52 3.26 3.56
N THR A 180 -20.62 4.01 3.65
CA THR A 180 -21.80 3.80 2.77
C THR A 180 -21.46 4.13 1.32
N GLY A 181 -20.78 5.25 1.07
CA GLY A 181 -20.25 5.62 -0.25
C GLY A 181 -19.36 4.53 -0.85
N LYS A 182 -18.42 4.00 -0.06
CA LYS A 182 -17.55 2.88 -0.47
C LYS A 182 -18.34 1.61 -0.82
N ARG A 183 -19.33 1.25 -0.01
CA ARG A 183 -20.18 0.07 -0.24
C ARG A 183 -21.02 0.22 -1.52
N LEU A 184 -21.67 1.37 -1.71
CA LEU A 184 -22.50 1.66 -2.87
C LEU A 184 -21.67 1.74 -4.16
N ALA A 185 -20.52 2.40 -4.12
CA ALA A 185 -19.58 2.42 -5.24
C ALA A 185 -19.09 1.01 -5.59
N SER A 186 -18.70 0.22 -4.59
CA SER A 186 -18.28 -1.18 -4.80
C SER A 186 -19.40 -2.03 -5.39
N ALA A 187 -20.64 -1.87 -4.91
CA ALA A 187 -21.81 -2.57 -5.44
C ALA A 187 -22.11 -2.14 -6.89
N ALA A 188 -22.03 -0.85 -7.21
CA ALA A 188 -22.23 -0.36 -8.57
C ALA A 188 -21.12 -0.79 -9.53
N PHE A 189 -19.86 -0.83 -9.07
CA PHE A 189 -18.76 -1.42 -9.82
C PHE A 189 -18.97 -2.91 -10.06
N ARG A 190 -19.43 -3.68 -9.06
CA ARG A 190 -19.80 -5.09 -9.25
C ARG A 190 -20.93 -5.24 -10.25
N ARG A 191 -22.00 -4.45 -10.17
CA ARG A 191 -23.10 -4.47 -11.14
C ARG A 191 -22.62 -4.11 -12.55
N LYS A 192 -21.85 -3.04 -12.72
CA LYS A 192 -21.23 -2.70 -14.02
C LYS A 192 -20.33 -3.82 -14.54
N SER A 193 -19.54 -4.44 -13.67
CA SER A 193 -18.67 -5.57 -14.01
C SER A 193 -19.42 -6.86 -14.31
N VAL A 194 -20.63 -7.06 -13.78
CA VAL A 194 -21.47 -8.24 -14.04
C VAL A 194 -22.35 -8.03 -15.28
N CYS A 195 -22.81 -6.81 -15.52
CA CYS A 195 -23.50 -6.42 -16.77
C CYS A 195 -22.56 -6.34 -17.98
N LEU A 196 -21.24 -6.24 -17.73
CA LEU A 196 -20.18 -6.43 -18.71
C LEU A 196 -19.64 -7.84 -18.52
N SER A 197 -20.36 -8.87 -18.97
CA SER A 197 -19.78 -10.21 -19.13
C SER A 197 -18.48 -10.11 -19.94
N GLU A 198 -17.48 -10.91 -19.59
CA GLU A 198 -16.18 -10.98 -20.30
C GLU A 198 -16.36 -11.19 -21.82
N ASP A 199 -17.52 -11.72 -22.26
CA ASP A 199 -17.84 -12.07 -23.65
C ASP A 199 -18.64 -11.00 -24.43
N SER A 200 -19.01 -9.87 -23.81
CA SER A 200 -19.77 -8.80 -24.48
C SER A 200 -18.87 -7.70 -25.07
N PHE A 201 -17.88 -8.11 -25.86
CA PHE A 201 -17.19 -7.24 -26.82
C PHE A 201 -17.55 -7.70 -28.24
N SER A 202 -18.81 -7.52 -28.63
CA SER A 202 -19.13 -7.47 -30.06
C SER A 202 -18.55 -6.17 -30.60
N LEU A 203 -17.43 -6.29 -31.31
CA LEU A 203 -16.92 -5.25 -32.20
C LEU A 203 -18.10 -4.74 -33.06
N PRO A 204 -18.28 -3.43 -33.30
CA PRO A 204 -19.28 -2.99 -34.26
C PRO A 204 -19.02 -3.70 -35.59
N ASN A 205 -20.03 -4.39 -36.13
CA ASN A 205 -20.00 -5.12 -37.41
C ASN A 205 -19.67 -4.24 -38.64
N THR A 206 -19.20 -3.00 -38.45
CA THR A 206 -18.81 -2.08 -39.52
C THR A 206 -17.48 -2.43 -40.18
N ILE A 207 -16.68 -3.35 -39.62
CA ILE A 207 -15.41 -3.79 -40.24
C ILE A 207 -15.55 -5.15 -40.96
N ALA A 208 -16.57 -5.95 -40.62
CA ALA A 208 -16.80 -7.26 -41.24
C ALA A 208 -17.64 -7.21 -42.54
N ALA A 209 -18.26 -6.08 -42.86
CA ALA A 209 -19.15 -5.94 -44.02
C ALA A 209 -18.45 -5.52 -45.33
N ALA A 210 -17.11 -5.55 -45.38
CA ALA A 210 -16.32 -5.05 -46.52
C ALA A 210 -15.54 -6.15 -47.28
N ALA A 211 -15.93 -7.41 -47.19
CA ALA A 211 -15.40 -8.48 -48.04
C ALA A 211 -16.55 -9.17 -48.77
N PRO A 212 -16.58 -9.17 -50.12
CA PRO A 212 -17.64 -9.86 -50.87
C PRO A 212 -17.37 -11.37 -50.91
N ASP A 213 -18.44 -12.12 -50.67
CA ASP A 213 -18.55 -13.57 -50.82
C ASP A 213 -18.24 -14.04 -52.26
N ILE A 214 -17.39 -15.06 -52.40
CA ILE A 214 -17.56 -16.11 -53.44
C ILE A 214 -17.17 -17.47 -52.83
N CYS A 215 -18.15 -18.38 -52.77
CA CYS A 215 -18.01 -19.80 -52.41
C CYS A 215 -17.32 -20.62 -53.51
N SER A 216 -16.55 -21.67 -53.13
CA SER A 216 -16.90 -23.09 -53.38
C SER A 216 -15.70 -24.07 -53.38
N ALA A 217 -16.01 -25.27 -52.88
CA ALA A 217 -15.44 -26.59 -53.18
C ALA A 217 -14.17 -27.08 -52.45
N ALA A 218 -14.31 -28.31 -51.97
CA ALA A 218 -13.43 -29.07 -51.10
C ALA A 218 -12.19 -29.64 -51.78
N THR A 219 -11.04 -29.59 -51.09
CA THR A 219 -10.11 -30.72 -50.90
C THR A 219 -9.02 -30.34 -49.88
N THR A 220 -8.79 -31.19 -48.88
CA THR A 220 -7.73 -31.05 -47.86
C THR A 220 -6.34 -31.24 -48.45
N PRO A 221 -5.33 -30.44 -48.02
CA PRO A 221 -4.16 -30.99 -47.31
C PRO A 221 -3.67 -30.07 -46.16
N PRO A 222 -2.64 -30.44 -45.36
CA PRO A 222 -2.52 -30.03 -43.96
C PRO A 222 -2.06 -28.58 -43.82
N CYS A 223 -2.88 -27.75 -43.17
CA CYS A 223 -2.56 -26.36 -42.91
C CYS A 223 -2.12 -26.13 -41.46
N ASN A 224 -0.93 -25.53 -41.37
CA ASN A 224 -0.37 -24.65 -40.34
C ASN A 224 -1.35 -24.09 -39.28
N PRO A 225 -0.88 -23.80 -38.06
CA PRO A 225 -1.73 -23.26 -36.99
C PRO A 225 -2.42 -21.98 -37.46
N THR A 226 -3.75 -22.05 -37.56
CA THR A 226 -4.64 -20.94 -37.87
C THR A 226 -4.33 -19.74 -36.97
N PRO A 227 -4.21 -18.51 -37.49
CA PRO A 227 -4.02 -17.35 -36.65
C PRO A 227 -5.24 -17.23 -35.73
N PHE A 228 -5.00 -17.13 -34.42
CA PHE A 228 -6.03 -16.84 -33.42
C PHE A 228 -6.91 -15.68 -33.92
N SER A 229 -8.23 -15.84 -33.85
CA SER A 229 -9.17 -14.79 -34.26
C SER A 229 -8.81 -13.50 -33.50
N GLU A 230 -8.81 -12.35 -34.15
CA GLU A 230 -8.47 -11.05 -33.54
C GLU A 230 -9.26 -10.79 -32.24
N ALA A 231 -10.47 -11.35 -32.13
CA ALA A 231 -11.28 -11.30 -30.91
C ALA A 231 -10.64 -12.07 -29.73
N GLU A 232 -10.01 -13.21 -29.99
CA GLU A 232 -9.33 -14.03 -28.96
C GLU A 232 -8.04 -13.37 -28.49
N THR A 233 -7.27 -12.74 -29.38
CA THR A 233 -6.05 -12.02 -29.01
C THR A 233 -6.37 -10.77 -28.18
N ILE A 234 -7.42 -10.02 -28.55
CA ILE A 234 -7.93 -8.90 -27.76
C ILE A 234 -8.41 -9.36 -26.38
N SER A 235 -9.15 -10.48 -26.31
CA SER A 235 -9.62 -11.05 -25.04
C SER A 235 -8.46 -11.49 -24.14
N GLN A 236 -7.43 -12.13 -24.71
CA GLN A 236 -6.22 -12.51 -24.00
C GLN A 236 -5.44 -11.29 -23.50
N LEU A 237 -5.32 -10.23 -24.29
CA LEU A 237 -4.68 -8.98 -23.89
C LEU A 237 -5.46 -8.29 -22.77
N LEU A 238 -6.79 -8.20 -22.89
CA LEU A 238 -7.67 -7.62 -21.88
C LEU A 238 -7.56 -8.38 -20.54
N SER A 239 -7.57 -9.71 -20.58
CA SER A 239 -7.38 -10.53 -19.38
C SER A 239 -6.01 -10.30 -18.73
N HIS A 240 -4.96 -10.09 -19.54
CA HIS A 240 -3.62 -9.78 -19.06
C HIS A 240 -3.55 -8.40 -18.38
N ILE A 241 -4.11 -7.37 -19.02
CA ILE A 241 -4.18 -6.02 -18.46
C ILE A 241 -4.95 -6.04 -17.12
N LYS A 242 -6.10 -6.72 -17.07
CA LYS A 242 -6.88 -6.91 -15.84
C LYS A 242 -6.05 -7.58 -14.75
N LEU A 243 -5.28 -8.63 -15.08
CA LEU A 243 -4.40 -9.33 -14.14
C LEU A 243 -3.32 -8.39 -13.57
N LEU A 244 -2.64 -7.62 -14.42
CA LEU A 244 -1.61 -6.67 -14.02
C LEU A 244 -2.18 -5.60 -13.08
N ILE A 245 -3.33 -5.01 -13.43
CA ILE A 245 -3.99 -4.00 -12.61
C ILE A 245 -4.38 -4.59 -11.25
N ARG A 246 -5.05 -5.74 -11.21
CA ARG A 246 -5.46 -6.41 -9.96
C ARG A 246 -4.26 -6.71 -9.05
N ARG A 247 -3.17 -7.20 -9.63
CA ARG A 247 -1.96 -7.53 -8.88
C ARG A 247 -1.27 -6.26 -8.37
N ARG A 248 -1.21 -5.18 -9.17
CA ARG A 248 -0.68 -3.88 -8.73
C ARG A 248 -1.51 -3.32 -7.58
N THR A 249 -2.83 -3.35 -7.68
CA THR A 249 -3.71 -2.84 -6.61
C THR A 249 -3.54 -3.64 -5.32
N ALA A 250 -3.39 -4.97 -5.39
CA ALA A 250 -3.09 -5.80 -4.23
C ALA A 250 -1.70 -5.47 -3.62
N ALA A 251 -0.70 -5.22 -4.47
CA ALA A 251 0.64 -4.84 -4.02
C ALA A 251 0.65 -3.50 -3.28
N VAL A 252 -0.04 -2.49 -3.83
CA VAL A 252 -0.17 -1.17 -3.19
C VAL A 252 -0.95 -1.28 -1.88
N ALA A 253 -2.06 -2.02 -1.86
CA ALA A 253 -2.82 -2.24 -0.63
C ALA A 253 -1.99 -2.93 0.47
N ALA A 254 -1.16 -3.92 0.09
CA ALA A 254 -0.24 -4.57 1.03
C ALA A 254 0.85 -3.60 1.54
N PHE A 255 1.36 -2.72 0.67
CA PHE A 255 2.32 -1.69 1.05
C PHE A 255 1.71 -0.69 2.04
N ASP A 256 0.51 -0.19 1.75
CA ASP A 256 -0.23 0.73 2.62
C ASP A 256 -0.58 0.09 3.97
N ALA A 257 -0.79 -1.22 4.01
CA ALA A 257 -1.00 -2.00 5.23
C ALA A 257 0.28 -2.30 6.01
N GLY A 258 1.46 -1.87 5.54
CA GLY A 258 2.75 -2.15 6.18
C GLY A 258 3.29 -3.57 5.96
N LEU A 259 2.62 -4.38 5.14
CA LEU A 259 3.03 -5.75 4.79
C LEU A 259 4.03 -5.72 3.64
N TYR A 260 5.24 -5.22 3.90
CA TYR A 260 6.24 -4.96 2.86
C TYR A 260 6.72 -6.22 2.12
N SER A 261 6.82 -7.36 2.81
CA SER A 261 7.20 -8.64 2.19
C SER A 261 6.18 -9.10 1.15
N GLU A 262 4.88 -8.98 1.45
CA GLU A 262 3.80 -9.32 0.52
C GLU A 262 3.74 -8.33 -0.65
N ALA A 263 3.93 -7.04 -0.39
CA ALA A 263 4.03 -6.03 -1.44
C ALA A 263 5.17 -6.37 -2.42
N ILE A 264 6.36 -6.67 -1.90
CA ILE A 264 7.53 -7.10 -2.68
C ILE A 264 7.20 -8.35 -3.51
N ARG A 265 6.51 -9.33 -2.93
CA ARG A 265 6.13 -10.57 -3.62
C ARG A 265 5.17 -10.29 -4.78
N HIS A 266 4.15 -9.46 -4.57
CA HIS A 266 3.20 -9.08 -5.61
C HIS A 266 3.87 -8.30 -6.75
N PHE A 267 4.74 -7.33 -6.44
CA PHE A 267 5.49 -6.60 -7.46
C PHE A 267 6.50 -7.49 -8.20
N SER A 268 7.18 -8.40 -7.50
CA SER A 268 8.10 -9.36 -8.14
C SER A 268 7.36 -10.26 -9.12
N LYS A 269 6.16 -10.70 -8.76
CA LYS A 269 5.27 -11.45 -9.65
C LYS A 269 4.77 -10.66 -10.87
N ILE A 270 4.90 -9.33 -10.89
CA ILE A 270 4.62 -8.50 -12.06
C ILE A 270 5.87 -8.42 -12.93
N VAL A 271 7.00 -8.01 -12.35
CA VAL A 271 8.23 -7.72 -13.11
C VAL A 271 9.01 -8.97 -13.52
N ASP A 272 8.80 -10.09 -12.83
CA ASP A 272 9.31 -11.43 -13.17
C ASP A 272 8.27 -12.28 -13.90
N GLY A 273 7.16 -11.67 -14.33
CA GLY A 273 6.17 -12.33 -15.18
C GLY A 273 6.73 -12.70 -16.55
N ARG A 274 6.17 -13.76 -17.17
CA ARG A 274 6.56 -14.19 -18.51
C ARG A 274 6.01 -13.30 -19.63
N ARG A 275 4.92 -12.57 -19.35
CA ARG A 275 4.28 -11.69 -20.33
C ARG A 275 4.87 -10.28 -20.21
N PRO A 276 5.22 -9.64 -21.34
CA PRO A 276 5.70 -8.27 -21.34
C PRO A 276 4.68 -7.29 -20.76
N ALA A 277 5.14 -6.15 -20.28
CA ALA A 277 4.28 -5.07 -19.81
C ALA A 277 4.79 -3.70 -20.28
N PRO A 278 3.91 -2.69 -20.39
CA PRO A 278 4.31 -1.37 -20.86
C PRO A 278 5.41 -0.72 -20.03
N GLN A 279 6.38 -0.09 -20.71
CA GLN A 279 7.54 0.59 -20.08
C GLN A 279 7.17 1.46 -18.87
N GLY A 280 6.21 2.39 -19.05
CA GLY A 280 5.81 3.31 -17.98
C GLY A 280 5.16 2.61 -16.77
N PHE A 281 4.45 1.52 -17.01
CA PHE A 281 3.83 0.70 -15.97
C PHE A 281 4.90 -0.08 -15.18
N LEU A 282 5.90 -0.64 -15.86
CA LEU A 282 7.01 -1.33 -15.22
C LEU A 282 7.90 -0.39 -14.41
N ALA A 283 8.19 0.81 -14.92
CA ALA A 283 8.93 1.83 -14.18
C ALA A 283 8.23 2.16 -12.84
N GLU A 284 6.91 2.32 -12.85
CA GLU A 284 6.13 2.53 -11.63
C GLU A 284 6.19 1.32 -10.68
N CYS A 285 6.07 0.10 -11.21
CA CYS A 285 6.16 -1.12 -10.40
C CYS A 285 7.53 -1.30 -9.74
N TYR A 286 8.63 -1.00 -10.46
CA TYR A 286 9.97 -1.00 -9.88
C TYR A 286 10.11 0.08 -8.80
N MET A 287 9.59 1.28 -9.03
CA MET A 287 9.61 2.35 -8.02
C MET A 287 8.87 1.95 -6.73
N GLN A 288 7.65 1.41 -6.86
CA GLN A 288 6.88 0.98 -5.69
C GLN A 288 7.54 -0.21 -4.96
N ARG A 289 8.16 -1.14 -5.71
CA ARG A 289 8.94 -2.23 -5.09
C ARG A 289 10.19 -1.70 -4.39
N ALA A 290 10.86 -0.69 -4.94
CA ALA A 290 11.97 0.00 -4.27
C ALA A 290 11.51 0.63 -2.95
N SER A 291 10.38 1.33 -2.93
CA SER A 291 9.80 1.87 -1.69
C SER A 291 9.53 0.77 -0.65
N ALA A 292 9.02 -0.39 -1.07
CA ALA A 292 8.81 -1.54 -0.19
C ALA A 292 10.13 -2.13 0.34
N TYR A 293 11.17 -2.22 -0.50
CA TYR A 293 12.50 -2.65 -0.07
C TYR A 293 13.13 -1.66 0.91
N LYS A 294 13.04 -0.35 0.65
CA LYS A 294 13.47 0.70 1.57
C LYS A 294 12.79 0.57 2.93
N ALA A 295 11.47 0.42 2.95
CA ALA A 295 10.72 0.23 4.19
C ALA A 295 11.08 -1.06 4.94
N SER A 296 11.49 -2.10 4.21
CA SER A 296 12.00 -3.37 4.77
C SER A 296 13.47 -3.31 5.22
N GLY A 297 14.17 -2.18 5.05
CA GLY A 297 15.61 -2.04 5.36
C GLY A 297 16.56 -2.69 4.34
N ARG A 298 16.06 -3.11 3.18
CA ARG A 298 16.84 -3.77 2.11
C ARG A 298 17.38 -2.73 1.13
N ILE A 299 18.48 -2.08 1.52
CA ILE A 299 19.01 -0.90 0.82
C ILE A 299 19.54 -1.24 -0.57
N ALA A 300 20.39 -2.27 -0.72
CA ALA A 300 20.98 -2.63 -2.00
C ALA A 300 19.92 -2.97 -3.07
N GLU A 301 18.89 -3.73 -2.70
CA GLU A 301 17.80 -4.07 -3.61
C GLU A 301 16.95 -2.85 -3.97
N SER A 302 16.71 -1.95 -3.00
CA SER A 302 16.02 -0.69 -3.26
C SER A 302 16.78 0.19 -4.24
N ILE A 303 18.12 0.31 -4.11
CA ILE A 303 18.95 1.06 -5.05
C ILE A 303 18.88 0.41 -6.44
N SER A 304 18.94 -0.92 -6.52
CA SER A 304 18.85 -1.63 -7.80
C SER A 304 17.53 -1.39 -8.54
N ASP A 305 16.40 -1.34 -7.83
CA ASP A 305 15.10 -1.05 -8.46
C ASP A 305 14.93 0.44 -8.81
N CYS A 306 15.50 1.36 -8.01
CA CYS A 306 15.62 2.77 -8.41
C CYS A 306 16.44 2.92 -9.70
N ASN A 307 17.55 2.18 -9.84
CA ASN A 307 18.37 2.19 -11.05
C ASN A 307 17.58 1.72 -12.29
N LYS A 308 16.80 0.64 -12.17
CA LYS A 308 15.91 0.17 -13.25
C LYS A 308 14.84 1.19 -13.60
N THR A 309 14.24 1.82 -12.57
CA THR A 309 13.25 2.88 -12.77
C THR A 309 13.85 4.05 -13.57
N LEU A 310 15.05 4.50 -13.23
CA LEU A 310 15.74 5.60 -13.91
C LEU A 310 16.30 5.22 -15.28
N ALA A 311 16.56 3.93 -15.52
CA ALA A 311 16.88 3.46 -16.85
C ALA A 311 15.66 3.59 -17.78
N LEU A 312 14.47 3.21 -17.29
CA LEU A 312 13.19 3.27 -18.03
C LEU A 312 12.59 4.68 -18.11
N ASP A 313 12.66 5.47 -17.04
CA ASP A 313 12.16 6.84 -16.92
C ASP A 313 13.21 7.71 -16.20
N PRO A 314 14.16 8.31 -16.93
CA PRO A 314 15.18 9.18 -16.37
C PRO A 314 14.61 10.41 -15.65
N THR A 315 13.39 10.80 -15.98
CA THR A 315 12.70 11.98 -15.41
C THR A 315 11.91 11.65 -14.15
N CYS A 316 12.02 10.43 -13.63
CA CYS A 316 11.32 10.00 -12.43
C CYS A 316 11.87 10.69 -11.16
N ILE A 317 11.26 11.81 -10.80
CA ILE A 317 11.53 12.60 -9.57
C ILE A 317 11.58 11.70 -8.33
N GLN A 318 10.59 10.79 -8.20
CA GLN A 318 10.45 9.93 -7.02
C GLN A 318 11.63 8.96 -6.88
N ALA A 319 12.16 8.44 -8.00
CA ALA A 319 13.30 7.54 -7.98
C ALA A 319 14.58 8.26 -7.58
N LEU A 320 14.80 9.49 -8.06
CA LEU A 320 15.95 10.33 -7.65
C LEU A 320 15.90 10.65 -6.15
N ILE A 321 14.75 11.10 -5.64
CA ILE A 321 14.59 11.41 -4.21
C ILE A 321 14.84 10.16 -3.36
N THR A 322 14.26 9.03 -3.77
CA THR A 322 14.38 7.78 -3.00
C THR A 322 15.81 7.27 -3.01
N ARG A 323 16.49 7.28 -4.16
CA ARG A 323 17.88 6.84 -4.30
C ARG A 323 18.85 7.77 -3.57
N ALA A 324 18.68 9.09 -3.68
CA ALA A 324 19.45 10.07 -2.90
C ALA A 324 19.30 9.84 -1.39
N SER A 325 18.08 9.58 -0.91
CA SER A 325 17.82 9.27 0.50
C SER A 325 18.50 7.96 0.93
N LEU A 326 18.55 6.93 0.09
CA LEU A 326 19.27 5.69 0.38
C LEU A 326 20.78 5.93 0.45
N PHE A 327 21.34 6.68 -0.51
CA PHE A 327 22.76 7.05 -0.49
C PHE A 327 23.14 7.88 0.74
N GLU A 328 22.26 8.78 1.18
CA GLU A 328 22.43 9.52 2.42
C GLU A 328 22.42 8.58 3.64
N THR A 329 21.53 7.58 3.69
CA THR A 329 21.50 6.61 4.81
C THR A 329 22.76 5.77 4.93
N ILE A 330 23.39 5.40 3.80
CA ILE A 330 24.67 4.67 3.80
C ILE A 330 25.89 5.60 3.82
N ARG A 331 25.68 6.92 3.95
CA ARG A 331 26.74 7.96 3.90
C ARG A 331 27.57 7.95 2.62
N CYS A 332 27.01 7.49 1.51
CA CYS A 332 27.60 7.64 0.18
C CYS A 332 27.25 9.04 -0.36
N LEU A 333 27.89 10.06 0.22
CA LEU A 333 27.59 11.47 -0.06
C LEU A 333 27.82 11.88 -1.53
N PRO A 334 28.86 11.41 -2.25
CA PRO A 334 29.05 11.77 -3.66
C PRO A 334 27.89 11.36 -4.57
N ASP A 335 27.43 10.11 -4.44
CA ASP A 335 26.31 9.59 -5.24
C ASP A 335 24.98 10.26 -4.86
N CYS A 336 24.80 10.57 -3.56
CA CYS A 336 23.67 11.37 -3.08
C CYS A 336 23.66 12.76 -3.73
N LEU A 337 24.80 13.46 -3.73
CA LEU A 337 24.94 14.79 -4.35
C LEU A 337 24.61 14.77 -5.83
N HIS A 338 25.11 13.77 -6.57
CA HIS A 338 24.83 13.61 -7.99
C HIS A 338 23.32 13.50 -8.26
N ASP A 339 22.59 12.69 -7.48
CA ASP A 339 21.14 12.55 -7.64
C ASP A 339 20.38 13.82 -7.29
N LEU A 340 20.81 14.55 -6.26
CA LEU A 340 20.21 15.83 -5.87
C LEU A 340 20.48 16.93 -6.90
N GLU A 341 21.66 16.95 -7.52
CA GLU A 341 21.99 17.87 -8.61
C GLU A 341 21.17 17.57 -9.86
N HIS A 342 20.99 16.29 -10.21
CA HIS A 342 20.11 15.89 -11.29
C HIS A 342 18.64 16.28 -11.01
N LEU A 343 18.18 16.09 -9.78
CA LEU A 343 16.85 16.55 -9.35
C LEU A 343 16.70 18.07 -9.45
N LYS A 344 17.75 18.83 -9.10
CA LYS A 344 17.77 20.30 -9.23
C LYS A 344 17.65 20.72 -10.69
N LEU A 345 18.37 20.05 -11.59
CA LEU A 345 18.25 20.29 -13.03
C LEU A 345 16.82 20.05 -13.51
N LEU A 346 16.20 18.93 -13.10
CA LEU A 346 14.83 18.59 -13.48
C LEU A 346 13.79 19.59 -12.95
N TYR A 347 13.94 20.10 -11.72
CA TYR A 347 13.06 21.16 -11.24
C TYR A 347 13.24 22.47 -12.03
N ASN A 348 14.47 22.80 -12.39
CA ASN A 348 14.73 23.97 -13.23
C ASN A 348 14.12 23.82 -14.63
N THR A 349 14.18 22.63 -15.24
CA THR A 349 13.55 22.40 -16.54
C THR A 349 12.02 22.49 -16.45
N ILE A 350 11.41 21.93 -15.40
CA ILE A 350 9.96 22.05 -15.18
C ILE A 350 9.52 23.51 -15.01
N LEU A 351 10.29 24.32 -14.29
CA LEU A 351 9.99 25.75 -14.11
C LEU A 351 10.12 26.53 -15.43
N ARG A 352 11.11 26.19 -16.27
CA ARG A 352 11.30 26.80 -17.60
C ARG A 352 10.17 26.42 -18.56
N ASP A 353 9.84 25.14 -18.64
CA ASP A 353 8.91 24.61 -19.64
C ASP A 353 7.44 24.72 -19.20
N ARG A 354 7.18 24.99 -17.91
CA ARG A 354 5.86 25.01 -17.27
C ARG A 354 5.07 23.71 -17.48
N LYS A 355 5.77 22.60 -17.71
CA LYS A 355 5.20 21.28 -17.97
C LYS A 355 5.85 20.25 -17.04
N LEU A 356 5.02 19.36 -16.49
CA LEU A 356 5.51 18.24 -15.68
C LEU A 356 5.96 17.09 -16.60
N PRO A 357 7.00 16.32 -16.23
CA PRO A 357 7.50 15.23 -17.06
C PRO A 357 6.49 14.07 -17.17
N GLY A 358 6.27 13.56 -18.39
CA GLY A 358 5.35 12.47 -18.68
C GLY A 358 3.94 12.94 -19.11
N PRO A 359 3.04 12.00 -19.41
CA PRO A 359 1.72 12.33 -19.95
C PRO A 359 0.84 13.06 -18.92
N VAL A 360 -0.05 13.92 -19.42
CA VAL A 360 -0.88 14.85 -18.61
C VAL A 360 -1.77 14.14 -17.58
N TRP A 361 -2.17 12.90 -17.85
CA TRP A 361 -2.97 12.08 -16.93
C TRP A 361 -2.15 11.35 -15.86
N LYS A 362 -0.81 11.37 -15.93
CA LYS A 362 0.06 10.76 -14.92
C LYS A 362 -0.06 11.56 -13.63
N ARG A 363 -0.39 10.91 -12.52
CA ARG A 363 -0.37 11.57 -11.20
C ARG A 363 1.08 11.85 -10.82
N HIS A 364 1.48 13.11 -10.80
CA HIS A 364 2.79 13.52 -10.29
C HIS A 364 2.76 13.60 -8.76
N TYR A 365 3.84 13.15 -8.13
CA TYR A 365 4.04 13.26 -6.67
C TYR A 365 4.29 14.70 -6.21
N VAL A 366 4.54 15.63 -7.13
CA VAL A 366 4.88 17.03 -6.84
C VAL A 366 3.91 17.94 -7.59
N GLN A 367 3.24 18.82 -6.84
CA GLN A 367 2.45 19.89 -7.45
C GLN A 367 3.37 21.00 -7.94
N TYR A 368 3.04 21.62 -9.07
CA TYR A 368 3.85 22.69 -9.66
C TYR A 368 4.08 23.86 -8.67
N ARG A 369 3.06 24.18 -7.87
CA ARG A 369 3.09 25.23 -6.84
C ARG A 369 4.17 25.00 -5.77
N ASP A 370 4.51 23.75 -5.48
CA ASP A 370 5.51 23.39 -4.47
C ASP A 370 6.95 23.41 -4.98
N ILE A 371 7.15 23.47 -6.29
CA ILE A 371 8.47 23.28 -6.92
C ILE A 371 9.47 24.36 -6.48
N PRO A 372 9.13 25.67 -6.45
CA PRO A 372 10.08 26.70 -5.99
C PRO A 372 10.53 26.49 -4.54
N GLY A 373 9.61 26.11 -3.64
CA GLY A 373 9.94 25.82 -2.24
C GLY A 373 10.84 24.60 -2.10
N LYS A 374 10.52 23.52 -2.83
CA LYS A 374 11.34 22.30 -2.89
C LYS A 374 12.72 22.56 -3.47
N LEU A 375 12.84 23.41 -4.50
CA LEU A 375 14.09 23.80 -5.13
C LEU A 375 15.00 24.61 -4.18
N CYS A 376 14.41 25.51 -3.38
CA CYS A 376 15.13 26.25 -2.35
C CYS A 376 15.71 25.29 -1.29
N ALA A 377 14.85 24.45 -0.70
CA ALA A 377 15.27 23.44 0.28
C ALA A 377 16.34 22.48 -0.29
N LEU A 378 16.17 22.05 -1.54
CA LEU A 378 17.14 21.22 -2.25
C LEU A 378 18.49 21.92 -2.42
N THR A 379 18.50 23.20 -2.77
CA THR A 379 19.74 23.97 -2.95
C THR A 379 20.49 24.13 -1.64
N SER A 380 19.80 24.43 -0.55
CA SER A 380 20.40 24.47 0.80
C SER A 380 20.96 23.11 1.20
N LYS A 381 20.23 22.02 0.94
CA LYS A 381 20.69 20.66 1.23
C LYS A 381 21.94 20.28 0.44
N ILE A 382 22.01 20.61 -0.84
CA ILE A 382 23.19 20.39 -1.68
C ILE A 382 24.40 21.14 -1.11
N GLN A 383 24.23 22.40 -0.69
CA GLN A 383 25.33 23.19 -0.11
C GLN A 383 25.85 22.57 1.19
N GLN A 384 24.95 22.14 2.08
CA GLN A 384 25.32 21.45 3.33
C GLN A 384 26.08 20.15 3.06
N LEU A 385 25.60 19.34 2.10
CA LEU A 385 26.27 18.09 1.74
C LEU A 385 27.64 18.34 1.09
N LYS A 386 27.79 19.39 0.27
CA LYS A 386 29.10 19.79 -0.28
C LYS A 386 30.10 20.14 0.81
N GLN A 387 29.67 20.86 1.85
CA GLN A 387 30.52 21.17 3.01
C GLN A 387 30.97 19.91 3.75
N ARG A 388 30.05 18.96 3.98
CA ARG A 388 30.37 17.66 4.60
C ARG A 388 31.32 16.79 3.77
N VAL A 389 31.22 16.88 2.45
CA VAL A 389 32.13 16.20 1.53
C VAL A 389 33.54 16.77 1.63
N VAL A 390 33.67 18.08 1.80
CA VAL A 390 34.98 18.75 1.99
C VAL A 390 35.60 18.43 3.36
N SER A 391 34.79 18.21 4.41
CA SER A 391 35.27 17.88 5.76
C SER A 391 35.72 16.41 5.96
N ASP A 392 36.09 15.71 4.89
CA ASP A 392 36.54 14.30 4.83
C ASP A 392 35.59 13.23 5.43
N GLU A 393 34.31 13.56 5.66
CA GLU A 393 33.29 12.58 6.07
C GLU A 393 32.99 11.54 4.98
N THR A 394 33.53 11.74 3.76
CA THR A 394 33.32 10.88 2.58
C THR A 394 33.90 9.47 2.71
N ARG A 395 34.91 9.27 3.55
CA ARG A 395 35.59 7.98 3.69
C ARG A 395 34.78 6.96 4.49
N ASN A 396 33.74 7.39 5.21
CA ASN A 396 33.01 6.55 6.14
C ASN A 396 31.63 6.13 5.60
N VAL A 397 31.63 5.38 4.49
CA VAL A 397 30.42 4.75 3.94
C VAL A 397 30.02 3.59 4.86
N ASP A 398 28.75 3.55 5.27
CA ASP A 398 28.22 2.47 6.10
C ASP A 398 27.91 1.24 5.23
N TYR A 399 28.94 0.42 5.01
CA TYR A 399 28.83 -0.81 4.24
C TYR A 399 27.99 -1.89 4.94
N TYR A 400 27.87 -1.85 6.27
CA TYR A 400 26.98 -2.74 7.02
C TYR A 400 25.52 -2.48 6.65
N ALA A 401 25.12 -1.21 6.64
CA ALA A 401 23.77 -0.80 6.22
C ALA A 401 23.51 -1.12 4.74
N LEU A 402 24.49 -0.90 3.85
CA LEU A 402 24.36 -1.22 2.43
C LEU A 402 24.08 -2.70 2.18
N ILE A 403 24.85 -3.59 2.81
CA ILE A 403 24.74 -5.05 2.63
C ILE A 403 23.58 -5.63 3.47
N GLY A 404 23.13 -4.92 4.51
CA GLY A 404 22.06 -5.35 5.41
C GLY A 404 22.56 -6.27 6.53
N LEU A 405 23.78 -6.06 7.01
CA LEU A 405 24.40 -6.84 8.09
C LEU A 405 24.46 -6.03 9.39
N ARG A 406 24.50 -6.73 10.53
CA ARG A 406 24.78 -6.12 11.82
C ARG A 406 26.28 -5.89 12.00
N ARG A 407 26.65 -4.89 12.81
CA ARG A 407 28.05 -4.64 13.19
C ARG A 407 28.58 -5.83 14.01
N GLY A 408 29.81 -6.26 13.75
CA GLY A 408 30.40 -7.46 14.35
C GLY A 408 29.84 -8.78 13.78
N CYS A 409 29.42 -8.78 12.51
CA CYS A 409 28.99 -10.00 11.84
C CYS A 409 30.14 -10.98 11.63
N SER A 410 29.82 -12.28 11.58
CA SER A 410 30.85 -13.30 11.33
C SER A 410 31.31 -13.27 9.87
N ARG A 411 32.55 -13.69 9.62
CA ARG A 411 33.08 -13.84 8.26
C ARG A 411 32.17 -14.68 7.34
N SER A 412 31.58 -15.76 7.86
CA SER A 412 30.68 -16.63 7.09
C SER A 412 29.32 -15.97 6.77
N GLU A 413 28.83 -15.06 7.60
CA GLU A 413 27.65 -14.24 7.30
C GLU A 413 27.94 -13.25 6.17
N LEU A 414 29.10 -12.59 6.22
CA LEU A 414 29.53 -11.66 5.18
C LEU A 414 29.70 -12.38 3.82
N ASP A 415 30.34 -13.55 3.81
CA ASP A 415 30.55 -14.35 2.59
C ASP A 415 29.21 -14.80 1.97
N ARG A 416 28.25 -15.24 2.80
CA ARG A 416 26.89 -15.60 2.33
C ARG A 416 26.16 -14.39 1.74
N ALA A 417 26.22 -13.24 2.41
CA ALA A 417 25.59 -12.01 1.93
C ALA A 417 26.22 -11.54 0.61
N ARG A 418 27.55 -11.56 0.50
CA ARG A 418 28.27 -11.26 -0.75
C ARG A 418 27.80 -12.16 -1.88
N LEU A 419 27.74 -13.47 -1.65
CA LEU A 419 27.34 -14.43 -2.68
C LEU A 419 25.92 -14.13 -3.18
N LEU A 420 24.96 -13.93 -2.26
CA LEU A 420 23.57 -13.61 -2.60
C LEU A 420 23.45 -12.32 -3.41
N LEU A 421 24.10 -11.24 -2.96
CA LEU A 421 24.06 -9.94 -3.65
C LEU A 421 24.77 -10.00 -5.00
N SER A 422 25.88 -10.72 -5.11
CA SER A 422 26.59 -10.90 -6.38
C SER A 422 25.74 -11.67 -7.38
N ILE A 423 25.04 -12.72 -6.96
CA ILE A 423 24.15 -13.48 -7.85
C ILE A 423 22.99 -12.61 -8.36
N ARG A 424 22.49 -11.69 -7.53
CA ARG A 424 21.35 -10.83 -7.85
C ARG A 424 21.71 -9.61 -8.67
N HIS A 425 22.82 -8.93 -8.37
CA HIS A 425 23.21 -7.66 -8.96
C HIS A 425 24.39 -7.76 -9.93
N LYS A 426 24.63 -8.95 -10.49
CA LYS A 426 25.60 -9.14 -11.57
C LYS A 426 25.28 -8.20 -12.74
N PRO A 427 26.28 -7.48 -13.29
CA PRO A 427 26.05 -6.53 -14.39
C PRO A 427 25.49 -7.22 -15.64
N ASP A 428 25.83 -8.48 -15.88
CA ASP A 428 25.33 -9.27 -17.01
C ASP A 428 23.81 -9.45 -16.97
N LYS A 429 23.21 -9.49 -15.77
CA LYS A 429 21.76 -9.62 -15.58
C LYS A 429 21.03 -8.28 -15.61
N ALA A 430 21.76 -7.17 -15.74
CA ALA A 430 21.18 -5.83 -15.68
C ALA A 430 20.22 -5.56 -16.83
N THR A 431 20.38 -6.20 -17.98
CA THR A 431 19.52 -6.00 -19.16
C THR A 431 18.32 -6.95 -19.23
N ASN A 432 18.26 -8.02 -18.41
CA ASN A 432 17.23 -9.06 -18.52
C ASN A 432 15.79 -8.55 -18.32
N PHE A 433 15.61 -7.40 -17.67
CA PHE A 433 14.28 -6.83 -17.49
C PHE A 433 13.76 -6.12 -18.76
N ILE A 434 14.65 -5.77 -19.68
CA ILE A 434 14.34 -5.03 -20.91
C ILE A 434 13.54 -5.94 -21.87
N GLU A 435 13.86 -7.23 -21.92
CA GLU A 435 13.10 -8.24 -22.68
C GLU A 435 11.62 -8.35 -22.25
N ARG A 436 11.30 -7.87 -21.05
CA ARG A 436 9.95 -7.92 -20.47
C ARG A 436 9.22 -6.58 -20.60
N CYS A 437 9.86 -5.58 -21.17
CA CYS A 437 9.27 -4.26 -21.36
C CYS A 437 8.76 -4.14 -22.80
N GLU A 438 7.50 -3.72 -22.95
CA GLU A 438 6.95 -3.28 -24.22
C GLU A 438 7.35 -1.81 -24.41
N PHE A 439 8.26 -1.56 -25.35
CA PHE A 439 8.71 -0.22 -25.72
C PHE A 439 7.88 0.28 -26.90
N SER A 440 7.58 1.58 -26.90
CA SER A 440 6.89 2.23 -28.01
C SER A 440 7.84 2.56 -29.16
N ASP A 441 9.14 2.76 -28.86
CA ASP A 441 10.18 3.15 -29.83
C ASP A 441 11.45 2.30 -29.66
N GLU A 442 11.94 1.69 -30.73
CA GLU A 442 13.16 0.84 -30.74
C GLU A 442 14.44 1.64 -30.42
N ARG A 443 14.50 2.93 -30.78
CA ARG A 443 15.69 3.79 -30.56
C ARG A 443 16.01 4.02 -29.09
N ASP A 444 15.01 3.89 -28.21
CA ASP A 444 15.22 4.08 -26.77
C ASP A 444 15.85 2.85 -26.12
N LEU A 445 15.77 1.67 -26.75
CA LEU A 445 16.23 0.40 -26.17
C LEU A 445 17.71 0.40 -25.81
N ASP A 446 18.56 0.83 -26.73
CA ASP A 446 20.01 0.77 -26.51
C ASP A 446 20.44 1.79 -25.45
N SER A 447 19.82 2.97 -25.45
CA SER A 447 20.02 3.96 -24.39
C SER A 447 19.61 3.43 -23.00
N VAL A 448 18.51 2.67 -22.93
CA VAL A 448 18.03 2.04 -21.69
C VAL A 448 18.98 0.91 -21.25
N LYS A 449 19.47 0.08 -22.18
CA LYS A 449 20.46 -0.96 -21.91
C LYS A 449 21.74 -0.36 -21.33
N ASP A 450 22.25 0.71 -21.91
CA ASP A 450 23.50 1.34 -21.48
C ASP A 450 23.35 1.98 -20.10
N ARG A 451 22.25 2.72 -19.85
CA ARG A 451 21.94 3.25 -18.51
C ARG A 451 21.80 2.13 -17.47
N ALA A 452 21.13 1.03 -17.82
CA ALA A 452 20.96 -0.12 -16.93
C ALA A 452 22.30 -0.80 -16.60
N LYS A 453 23.15 -1.05 -17.61
CA LYS A 453 24.49 -1.64 -17.42
C LYS A 453 25.37 -0.75 -16.56
N MET A 454 25.44 0.55 -16.86
CA MET A 454 26.27 1.50 -16.12
C MET A 454 25.84 1.62 -14.65
N SER A 455 24.55 1.79 -14.40
CA SER A 455 24.03 1.90 -13.03
C SER A 455 24.15 0.61 -12.23
N ALA A 456 23.98 -0.56 -12.86
CA ALA A 456 24.23 -1.85 -12.23
C ALA A 456 25.72 -2.07 -11.91
N LEU A 457 26.62 -1.66 -12.80
CA LEU A 457 28.06 -1.76 -12.60
C LEU A 457 28.52 -0.88 -11.41
N LEU A 458 27.99 0.34 -11.29
CA LEU A 458 28.27 1.22 -10.15
C LEU A 458 27.85 0.60 -8.82
N LEU A 459 26.62 0.07 -8.76
CA LEU A 459 26.13 -0.64 -7.55
C LEU A 459 26.99 -1.88 -7.24
N TYR A 460 27.34 -2.66 -8.25
CA TYR A 460 28.17 -3.85 -8.08
C TYR A 460 29.57 -3.50 -7.54
N ARG A 461 30.21 -2.45 -8.06
CA ARG A 461 31.49 -1.95 -7.53
C ARG A 461 31.37 -1.44 -6.10
N LEU A 462 30.29 -0.75 -5.77
CA LEU A 462 30.03 -0.28 -4.41
C LEU A 462 29.90 -1.46 -3.43
N LEU A 463 29.20 -2.52 -3.83
CA LEU A 463 29.06 -3.75 -3.05
C LEU A 463 30.41 -4.48 -2.89
N GLN A 464 31.23 -4.55 -3.94
CA GLN A 464 32.56 -5.14 -3.87
C GLN A 464 33.48 -4.38 -2.92
N LYS A 465 33.49 -3.04 -3.02
CA LYS A 465 34.25 -2.18 -2.11
C LYS A 465 33.79 -2.37 -0.66
N GLY A 466 32.48 -2.47 -0.44
CA GLY A 466 31.91 -2.72 0.87
C GLY A 466 32.32 -4.07 1.44
N TYR A 467 32.29 -5.14 0.64
CA TYR A 467 32.77 -6.43 1.08
C TYR A 467 34.25 -6.39 1.49
N SER A 468 35.13 -5.82 0.65
CA SER A 468 36.56 -5.77 0.96
C SER A 468 36.84 -4.99 2.25
N SER A 469 36.15 -3.87 2.44
CA SER A 469 36.26 -3.04 3.64
C SER A 469 35.72 -3.75 4.89
N LEU A 470 34.60 -4.47 4.79
CA LEU A 470 34.06 -5.20 5.95
C LEU A 470 34.92 -6.42 6.28
N MET A 471 35.48 -7.08 5.27
CA MET A 471 36.35 -8.22 5.45
C MET A 471 37.63 -7.83 6.21
N THR A 472 38.24 -6.68 5.87
CA THR A 472 39.41 -6.18 6.61
C THR A 472 39.06 -5.86 8.06
N THR A 473 37.91 -5.19 8.31
CA THR A 473 37.50 -4.88 9.69
C THR A 473 37.22 -6.14 10.52
N ILE A 474 36.59 -7.16 9.94
CA ILE A 474 36.32 -8.43 10.65
C ILE A 474 37.63 -9.14 10.99
N ILE A 475 38.60 -9.18 10.07
CA ILE A 475 39.91 -9.81 10.32
C ILE A 475 40.66 -9.07 11.45
N GLU A 476 40.61 -7.73 11.45
CA GLU A 476 41.21 -6.91 12.52
C GLU A 476 40.52 -7.13 13.88
N GLU A 477 39.18 -7.18 13.89
CA GLU A 477 38.40 -7.48 15.10
C GLU A 477 38.69 -8.89 15.64
N GLU A 478 38.74 -9.90 14.77
CA GLU A 478 39.10 -11.28 15.14
C GLU A 478 40.53 -11.37 15.70
N ALA A 479 41.48 -10.63 15.12
CA ALA A 479 42.85 -10.57 15.60
C ALA A 479 42.95 -9.89 16.98
N ALA A 480 42.24 -8.77 17.16
CA ALA A 480 42.16 -8.06 18.43
C ALA A 480 41.49 -8.91 19.51
N GLU A 481 40.44 -9.67 19.17
CA GLU A 481 39.77 -10.57 20.11
C GLU A 481 40.68 -11.75 20.50
N LYS A 482 41.44 -12.31 19.56
CA LYS A 482 42.47 -13.32 19.85
C LYS A 482 43.54 -12.78 20.79
N GLN A 483 43.99 -11.54 20.61
CA GLN A 483 44.95 -10.90 21.51
C GLN A 483 44.35 -10.66 22.91
N ARG A 484 43.10 -10.21 23.00
CA ARG A 484 42.38 -10.05 24.28
C ARG A 484 42.23 -11.37 25.02
N LYS A 485 41.88 -12.46 24.32
CA LYS A 485 41.80 -13.81 24.89
C LYS A 485 43.15 -14.31 25.40
N LYS A 486 44.25 -14.07 24.66
CA LYS A 486 45.61 -14.39 25.10
C LYS A 486 46.02 -13.59 26.34
N ALA A 487 45.73 -12.30 26.39
CA ALA A 487 46.01 -11.46 27.55
C ALA A 487 45.19 -11.88 28.78
N ALA A 488 43.91 -12.21 28.60
CA ALA A 488 43.06 -12.72 29.68
C ALA A 488 43.54 -14.08 30.21
N ALA A 489 43.94 -14.99 29.31
CA ALA A 489 44.52 -16.28 29.71
C ALA A 489 45.84 -16.12 30.45
N ALA A 490 46.70 -15.17 30.02
CA ALA A 490 47.94 -14.86 30.72
C ALA A 490 47.70 -14.28 32.13
N LEU A 491 46.70 -13.40 32.28
CA LEU A 491 46.30 -12.88 33.58
C LEU A 491 45.74 -13.96 34.51
N GLN A 492 44.91 -14.87 33.99
CA GLN A 492 44.38 -16.00 34.76
C GLN A 492 45.49 -16.97 35.18
N ALA A 493 46.44 -17.27 34.28
CA ALA A 493 47.60 -18.10 34.60
C ALA A 493 48.48 -17.46 35.68
N ALA A 494 48.70 -16.14 35.61
CA ALA A 494 49.44 -15.41 36.64
C ALA A 494 48.71 -15.43 38.00
N GLN A 495 47.38 -15.25 38.02
CA GLN A 495 46.59 -15.33 39.26
C GLN A 495 46.59 -16.75 39.86
N ALA A 496 46.52 -17.79 39.03
CA ALA A 496 46.63 -19.17 39.47
C ALA A 496 48.02 -19.47 40.06
N ALA A 497 49.09 -18.98 39.44
CA ALA A 497 50.45 -19.12 39.97
C ALA A 497 50.63 -18.42 41.33
N ILE A 498 50.04 -17.24 41.50
CA ILE A 498 50.05 -16.51 42.78
C ILE A 498 49.26 -17.28 43.86
N GLN A 499 48.11 -17.87 43.53
CA GLN A 499 47.37 -18.73 44.46
C GLN A 499 48.17 -19.96 44.88
N VAL A 500 48.84 -20.64 43.94
CA VAL A 500 49.67 -21.82 44.24
C VAL A 500 50.83 -21.47 45.18
N GLN A 501 51.49 -20.33 44.97
CA GLN A 501 52.55 -19.84 45.87
C GLN A 501 52.03 -19.48 47.27
N GLN A 502 50.84 -18.88 47.38
CA GLN A 502 50.22 -18.60 48.68
C GLN A 502 49.85 -19.88 49.45
N THR A 503 49.38 -20.93 48.77
CA THR A 503 49.12 -22.25 49.41
C THR A 503 50.39 -23.01 49.79
N GLN A 504 51.52 -22.80 49.10
CA GLN A 504 52.80 -23.40 49.49
C GLN A 504 53.42 -22.70 50.71
N TYR A 505 53.24 -21.38 50.86
CA TYR A 505 53.70 -20.64 52.05
C TYR A 505 52.87 -20.92 53.32
N SER A 506 51.64 -21.44 53.20
CA SER A 506 50.84 -21.88 54.35
C SER A 506 51.16 -23.29 54.84
N ASN A 507 51.97 -24.07 54.12
CA ASN A 507 52.32 -25.46 54.46
C ASN A 507 53.74 -25.64 55.06
N THR A 508 54.45 -24.55 55.38
CA THR A 508 55.75 -24.59 56.07
C THR A 508 55.69 -23.89 57.44
N LYS A 509 55.04 -24.55 58.40
CA LYS A 509 55.23 -24.29 59.85
C LYS A 509 55.18 -25.62 60.61
N PRO A 510 56.22 -26.01 61.37
CA PRO A 510 56.13 -27.16 62.28
C PRO A 510 55.44 -26.77 63.61
N GLU A 511 54.90 -27.80 64.26
CA GLU A 511 54.06 -27.80 65.45
C GLU A 511 54.69 -27.17 66.71
N SER A 512 53.87 -26.58 67.58
CA SER A 512 53.81 -26.91 69.01
C SER A 512 52.64 -26.22 69.72
N GLU A 513 52.08 -26.98 70.63
CA GLU A 513 50.80 -26.84 71.33
C GLU A 513 50.76 -25.70 72.36
N THR A 514 49.57 -25.14 72.63
CA THR A 514 48.84 -25.25 73.93
C THR A 514 47.64 -24.28 74.00
N SER A 515 46.52 -24.80 74.49
CA SER A 515 45.29 -24.13 74.93
C SER A 515 45.51 -23.44 76.31
N PRO A 516 44.55 -22.73 76.98
CA PRO A 516 43.10 -22.70 76.75
C PRO A 516 42.33 -21.35 76.96
N ALA A 517 41.08 -21.37 76.49
CA ALA A 517 39.83 -20.87 77.08
C ALA A 517 39.64 -19.40 77.60
N SER A 518 38.53 -18.84 77.08
CA SER A 518 37.44 -18.11 77.78
C SER A 518 37.58 -16.62 78.15
N ALA A 519 36.68 -15.77 77.59
CA ALA A 519 35.61 -15.08 78.34
C ALA A 519 34.94 -13.93 77.54
N THR A 520 33.71 -14.18 77.07
CA THR A 520 32.45 -13.41 77.22
C THR A 520 32.36 -11.86 77.30
N LYS A 521 31.34 -11.36 76.56
CA LYS A 521 30.44 -10.18 76.75
C LYS A 521 30.96 -8.80 76.30
N SER A 522 30.18 -7.87 75.72
CA SER A 522 28.78 -7.82 75.22
C SER A 522 28.51 -6.43 74.58
N SER A 523 27.53 -6.37 73.65
CA SER A 523 26.59 -5.25 73.33
C SER A 523 27.15 -3.88 72.84
N ASN A 524 26.68 -3.20 71.78
CA ASN A 524 25.33 -3.02 71.24
C ASN A 524 25.34 -2.61 69.74
N VAL A 525 24.23 -2.94 69.07
CA VAL A 525 23.77 -2.67 67.67
C VAL A 525 22.82 -1.41 67.78
N PRO A 526 22.31 -0.68 66.73
CA PRO A 526 21.93 -1.28 65.45
C PRO A 526 21.82 -0.48 64.12
N SER A 527 21.73 -1.30 63.05
CA SER A 527 20.90 -1.20 61.81
C SER A 527 21.23 -0.11 60.76
N ILE A 528 21.23 -0.38 59.44
CA ILE A 528 20.11 -0.83 58.58
C ILE A 528 20.59 -1.65 57.32
N LYS A 529 19.69 -2.56 56.89
CA LYS A 529 19.61 -3.59 55.80
C LYS A 529 20.07 -3.15 54.38
N THR A 530 20.39 -4.01 53.37
CA THR A 530 19.63 -5.15 52.76
C THR A 530 20.51 -5.85 51.68
N ARG A 531 20.82 -7.17 51.73
CA ARG A 531 20.28 -8.36 50.96
C ARG A 531 20.25 -8.21 49.41
N VAL A 532 20.74 -9.10 48.52
CA VAL A 532 20.57 -10.58 48.30
C VAL A 532 21.69 -11.08 47.34
N LYS A 533 22.61 -11.98 47.71
CA LYS A 533 22.73 -13.45 47.46
C LYS A 533 22.46 -14.01 46.05
N SER A 534 23.53 -14.47 45.39
CA SER A 534 23.57 -15.57 44.41
C SER A 534 24.13 -16.83 45.09
N SER A 535 23.64 -18.02 44.72
CA SER A 535 24.32 -19.30 44.94
C SER A 535 23.89 -20.29 43.87
N GLU A 536 24.90 -20.90 43.25
CA GLU A 536 24.86 -21.94 42.22
C GLU A 536 24.38 -23.30 42.76
N ASN A 537 24.07 -24.23 41.85
CA ASN A 537 24.47 -25.64 41.96
C ASN A 537 24.38 -26.39 40.61
N ASN A 538 25.57 -26.70 40.08
CA ASN A 538 26.08 -27.93 39.47
C ASN A 538 25.22 -28.89 38.60
N ALA A 539 25.70 -29.03 37.36
CA ALA A 539 26.16 -30.24 36.65
C ALA A 539 25.22 -31.44 36.39
N THR A 540 25.02 -31.78 35.11
CA THR A 540 25.60 -32.99 34.48
C THR A 540 25.27 -33.05 32.98
N THR A 541 26.27 -33.40 32.18
CA THR A 541 26.22 -33.62 30.73
C THR A 541 25.76 -35.04 30.40
N THR A 542 24.80 -35.18 29.49
CA THR A 542 24.71 -36.32 28.56
C THR A 542 24.22 -35.83 27.20
N SER A 543 25.05 -36.06 26.18
CA SER A 543 24.71 -35.94 24.77
C SER A 543 23.72 -37.03 24.37
N SER A 544 22.67 -36.65 23.65
CA SER A 544 22.08 -37.53 22.64
C SER A 544 21.45 -36.68 21.53
N ASN A 545 22.08 -36.75 20.36
CA ASN A 545 21.46 -36.38 19.10
C ASN A 545 20.25 -37.29 18.87
N SER A 546 19.07 -36.72 18.66
CA SER A 546 18.04 -37.34 17.83
C SER A 546 17.35 -36.28 16.99
N ASN A 547 17.81 -36.16 15.74
CA ASN A 547 17.05 -35.55 14.67
C ASN A 547 15.80 -36.40 14.45
N VAL A 548 14.63 -35.92 14.88
CA VAL A 548 13.34 -36.41 14.38
C VAL A 548 12.70 -35.26 13.61
N PHE A 549 12.53 -35.47 12.31
CA PHE A 549 11.82 -34.55 11.42
C PHE A 549 10.42 -34.27 11.97
N GLN A 550 10.22 -33.09 12.55
CA GLN A 550 8.90 -32.65 12.95
C GLN A 550 8.19 -32.09 11.71
N GLY A 551 7.32 -32.90 11.12
CA GLY A 551 6.56 -32.57 9.92
C GLY A 551 5.71 -31.30 10.10
N VAL A 552 5.42 -30.65 8.97
CA VAL A 552 4.74 -29.35 8.85
C VAL A 552 3.45 -29.26 9.70
N PHE A 553 2.75 -30.38 9.85
CA PHE A 553 1.50 -30.51 10.61
C PHE A 553 1.63 -30.18 12.12
N CYS A 554 2.74 -30.56 12.77
CA CYS A 554 2.94 -30.29 14.20
C CYS A 554 3.28 -28.82 14.48
N ARG A 555 3.78 -28.11 13.47
CA ARG A 555 4.12 -26.68 13.56
C ARG A 555 2.85 -25.82 13.52
N ASP A 556 1.84 -26.25 12.77
CA ASP A 556 0.57 -25.54 12.64
C ASP A 556 -0.31 -25.67 13.89
N LEU A 557 -0.28 -26.80 14.59
CA LEU A 557 -1.01 -26.99 15.86
C LEU A 557 -0.47 -26.11 17.02
N ALA A 558 0.84 -25.88 17.07
CA ALA A 558 1.44 -24.93 18.02
C ALA A 558 1.03 -23.48 17.74
N VAL A 559 0.80 -23.14 16.46
CA VAL A 559 0.26 -21.85 16.04
C VAL A 559 -1.21 -21.71 16.42
N VAL A 560 -2.01 -22.77 16.29
CA VAL A 560 -3.42 -22.79 16.73
C VAL A 560 -3.54 -22.61 18.25
N GLY A 561 -2.67 -23.24 19.05
CA GLY A 561 -2.62 -23.03 20.50
C GLY A 561 -2.35 -21.58 20.90
N ASN A 562 -1.46 -20.89 20.17
CA ASN A 562 -1.16 -19.47 20.38
C ASN A 562 -2.26 -18.52 19.87
N LEU A 563 -3.06 -18.94 18.89
CA LEU A 563 -4.22 -18.17 18.41
C LEU A 563 -5.38 -18.22 19.41
N LEU A 564 -5.56 -19.34 20.11
CA LEU A 564 -6.63 -19.51 21.11
C LEU A 564 -6.37 -18.73 22.41
N SER A 565 -5.12 -18.34 22.71
CA SER A 565 -4.80 -17.52 23.88
C SER A 565 -5.09 -16.02 23.70
N GLN A 566 -5.54 -15.57 22.52
CA GLN A 566 -5.85 -14.16 22.26
C GLN A 566 -7.33 -13.77 22.48
N VAL A 567 -8.12 -14.63 23.11
CA VAL A 567 -9.45 -14.26 23.62
C VAL A 567 -9.48 -14.38 25.15
N GLY A 568 -9.03 -13.32 25.82
CA GLY A 568 -9.51 -12.94 27.16
C GLY A 568 -8.91 -13.59 28.41
N PHE A 569 -8.10 -14.65 28.33
CA PHE A 569 -7.45 -15.21 29.53
C PHE A 569 -5.98 -15.58 29.27
N ASN A 570 -5.07 -14.78 29.85
CA ASN A 570 -3.61 -14.92 29.74
C ASN A 570 -3.05 -16.11 30.55
N ARG A 571 -3.31 -17.35 30.13
CA ARG A 571 -2.46 -18.52 30.44
C ARG A 571 -2.41 -19.48 29.24
N PRO A 572 -1.23 -20.00 28.86
CA PRO A 572 -1.13 -21.01 27.80
C PRO A 572 -1.74 -22.34 28.28
N LEU A 573 -2.67 -22.90 27.50
CA LEU A 573 -3.24 -24.23 27.74
C LEU A 573 -2.23 -25.30 27.27
N PRO A 574 -1.71 -26.17 28.16
CA PRO A 574 -0.85 -27.26 27.74
C PRO A 574 -1.71 -28.37 27.11
N VAL A 575 -1.53 -28.59 25.80
CA VAL A 575 -2.14 -29.73 25.10
C VAL A 575 -1.25 -30.96 25.32
N LYS A 576 -1.75 -31.98 26.00
CA LYS A 576 -1.04 -33.26 26.18
C LYS A 576 -1.15 -34.13 24.93
N TYR A 577 -0.03 -34.70 24.51
CA TYR A 577 0.15 -35.54 23.33
C TYR A 577 -0.27 -37.00 23.55
N GLU A 578 -1.45 -37.27 24.11
CA GLU A 578 -1.85 -38.64 24.49
C GLU A 578 -2.84 -39.33 23.55
N ALA A 579 -3.16 -38.75 22.40
CA ALA A 579 -3.88 -39.49 21.37
C ALA A 579 -3.34 -39.10 20.00
N LEU A 580 -2.69 -40.06 19.33
CA LEU A 580 -2.58 -40.26 17.88
C LEU A 580 -1.39 -41.20 17.60
N SER A 581 -1.48 -42.42 18.13
CA SER A 581 -0.92 -43.60 17.48
C SER A 581 -2.09 -44.36 16.86
N CYS A 582 -2.24 -44.25 15.55
CA CYS A 582 -2.86 -45.22 14.62
C CYS A 582 -2.41 -44.80 13.22
#